data_AF-A0A820IFS0-F1
#
_entry.id   AF-A0A820IFS0-F1
#
_cell.length_a   1.000
_cell.length_b   1.000
_cell.length_c   1.000
_cell.angle_alpha   90.00
_cell.angle_beta   90.00
_cell.angle_gamma   90.00
#
_symmetry.space_group_name_H-M   'P 1'
#
loop_
_entity.id
_entity.type
_entity.pdbx_description
1 polymer ?
#
loop_
_entity_poly.entity_id
_entity_poly.type
_entity_poly.pdbx_seq_one_letter_code
_entity_poly.pdbx_strand_id
1 'polypeptide(L)'
;RLWNNNTFWLQHILGTPLYNYYLRLCGARISPNTHIYTTSIDAPGLLEIDDGSWIANETYLNCLYFNDDNTFKLSPIRVGSNCSIGTRSILFDGVDMQNNIIVQPMSSVTGFVASETIVDSEEHKSRPSDISIVQSNRSLSICHQIYQIIVIISIICIHCILLTLVYKVDSVRQIPLPISIAFCWTLWSIIGCFISLLLLKFVVGPCTAGEIYPIASWLYLQKIWLRQLIVSSFHHAWLLPTGYDYLYPYVLRWLGAHIEENVKLAQIDTFLSCPTNLLKIETGVTAFGGVLIVPTELTLSGDHRVDQIMVGSHTNLANGCSIMPGSCLASETMIGNLTRISRETKSKSGVFTNMSAVCSK
;
A
#
# COMPACT_ATOMS: atom_id res chain seq x y z
N ARG A 1 7.76 -4.33 -18.78
CA ARG A 1 8.84 -4.56 -17.76
C ARG A 1 10.00 -3.54 -17.73
N LEU A 2 10.54 -3.03 -18.84
CA LEU A 2 11.67 -2.04 -18.81
C LEU A 2 11.35 -0.75 -18.02
N TRP A 3 10.08 -0.35 -17.99
CA TRP A 3 9.58 0.81 -17.22
C TRP A 3 9.69 0.62 -15.70
N ASN A 4 9.39 -0.58 -15.19
CA ASN A 4 9.13 -0.79 -13.76
C ASN A 4 10.42 -0.71 -12.90
N ASN A 5 11.58 -1.03 -13.48
CA ASN A 5 12.86 -1.10 -12.76
C ASN A 5 13.42 0.27 -12.32
N ASN A 6 12.95 1.37 -12.90
CA ASN A 6 13.40 2.73 -12.54
C ASN A 6 12.35 3.51 -11.73
N THR A 7 11.31 2.85 -11.22
CA THR A 7 10.19 3.54 -10.57
C THR A 7 10.38 3.82 -9.08
N PHE A 8 11.52 3.44 -8.49
CA PHE A 8 11.73 3.57 -7.05
C PHE A 8 11.57 5.02 -6.56
N TRP A 9 12.17 5.99 -7.25
CA TRP A 9 12.04 7.42 -6.89
C TRP A 9 10.61 7.95 -7.03
N LEU A 10 9.76 7.30 -7.84
CA LEU A 10 8.35 7.68 -8.01
C LEU A 10 7.53 7.37 -6.75
N GLN A 11 7.99 6.44 -5.90
CA GLN A 11 7.30 6.07 -4.66
C GLN A 11 7.10 7.26 -3.71
N HIS A 12 7.94 8.30 -3.82
CA HIS A 12 7.85 9.50 -2.99
C HIS A 12 6.84 10.54 -3.49
N ILE A 13 6.29 10.37 -4.70
CA ILE A 13 5.30 11.28 -5.28
C ILE A 13 3.94 10.61 -5.54
N LEU A 14 3.79 9.33 -5.18
CA LEU A 14 2.53 8.60 -5.28
C LEU A 14 1.39 9.31 -4.52
N GLY A 15 0.18 9.22 -5.07
CA GLY A 15 -1.00 9.88 -4.50
C GLY A 15 -0.98 11.41 -4.59
N THR A 16 -0.07 12.00 -5.38
CA THR A 16 0.00 13.45 -5.62
C THR A 16 -0.34 13.82 -7.06
N PRO A 17 -0.81 15.05 -7.33
CA PRO A 17 -1.00 15.52 -8.70
C PRO A 17 0.28 15.53 -9.54
N LEU A 18 1.46 15.59 -8.90
CA LEU A 18 2.75 15.57 -9.58
C LEU A 18 2.98 14.22 -10.28
N TYR A 19 2.53 13.12 -9.65
CA TYR A 19 2.60 11.79 -10.26
C TYR A 19 1.67 11.65 -11.47
N ASN A 20 0.46 12.20 -11.38
CA ASN A 20 -0.45 12.25 -12.53
C ASN A 20 0.15 13.04 -13.70
N TYR A 21 0.80 14.17 -13.40
CA TYR A 21 1.48 14.97 -14.42
C TYR A 21 2.63 14.19 -15.07
N TYR A 22 3.44 13.50 -14.26
CA TYR A 22 4.49 12.62 -14.77
C TYR A 22 3.92 11.55 -15.70
N LEU A 23 2.88 10.82 -15.30
CA LEU A 23 2.27 9.78 -16.15
C LEU A 23 1.68 10.35 -17.45
N ARG A 24 1.12 11.57 -17.43
CA ARG A 24 0.67 12.27 -18.64
C ARG A 24 1.82 12.60 -19.59
N LEU A 25 2.98 13.02 -19.07
CA LEU A 25 4.18 13.20 -19.90
C LEU A 25 4.64 11.89 -20.53
N CYS A 26 4.35 10.75 -19.90
CA CYS A 26 4.62 9.41 -20.42
C CYS A 26 3.54 8.91 -21.40
N GLY A 27 2.57 9.75 -21.75
CA GLY A 27 1.52 9.46 -22.73
C GLY A 27 0.19 8.99 -22.15
N ALA A 28 0.06 8.83 -20.82
CA ALA A 28 -1.19 8.41 -20.19
C ALA A 28 -2.25 9.53 -20.27
N ARG A 29 -3.53 9.16 -20.33
CA ARG A 29 -4.66 10.10 -20.25
C ARG A 29 -5.28 10.00 -18.87
N ILE A 30 -4.80 10.83 -17.94
CA ILE A 30 -5.19 10.75 -16.53
C ILE A 30 -5.77 12.08 -16.07
N SER A 31 -6.97 12.05 -15.49
CA SER A 31 -7.60 13.23 -14.91
C SER A 31 -6.79 13.81 -13.74
N PRO A 32 -6.74 15.14 -13.54
CA PRO A 32 -6.02 15.76 -12.43
C PRO A 32 -6.40 15.26 -11.03
N ASN A 33 -7.68 14.91 -10.77
CA ASN A 33 -8.14 14.47 -9.45
C ASN A 33 -8.05 12.94 -9.23
N THR A 34 -7.32 12.24 -10.08
CA THR A 34 -7.06 10.81 -9.90
C THR A 34 -6.01 10.61 -8.81
N HIS A 35 -6.14 9.55 -8.01
CA HIS A 35 -5.19 9.21 -6.96
C HIS A 35 -4.56 7.86 -7.27
N ILE A 36 -3.27 7.85 -7.66
CA ILE A 36 -2.59 6.64 -8.08
C ILE A 36 -1.44 6.32 -7.11
N TYR A 37 -1.50 5.14 -6.49
CA TYR A 37 -0.54 4.65 -5.51
C TYR A 37 0.29 3.45 -6.00
N THR A 38 0.25 3.14 -7.29
CA THR A 38 1.05 2.07 -7.90
C THR A 38 2.03 2.62 -8.92
N THR A 39 3.21 2.02 -8.99
CA THR A 39 4.17 2.20 -10.09
C THR A 39 4.15 1.04 -11.09
N SER A 40 3.40 -0.02 -10.79
CA SER A 40 3.31 -1.23 -11.62
C SER A 40 2.38 -1.03 -12.81
N ILE A 41 2.85 -0.23 -13.76
CA ILE A 41 2.17 0.13 -15.00
C ILE A 41 3.05 -0.30 -16.17
N ASP A 42 2.57 -1.20 -17.03
CA ASP A 42 3.41 -1.73 -18.12
C ASP A 42 3.62 -0.75 -19.27
N ALA A 43 2.55 -0.07 -19.69
CA ALA A 43 2.56 0.90 -20.78
C ALA A 43 1.69 2.12 -20.43
N PRO A 44 2.26 3.17 -19.81
CA PRO A 44 1.51 4.37 -19.44
C PRO A 44 0.74 5.00 -20.61
N GLY A 45 1.30 4.98 -21.83
CA GLY A 45 0.65 5.50 -23.03
C GLY A 45 -0.66 4.82 -23.45
N LEU A 46 -0.98 3.66 -22.84
CA LEU A 46 -2.21 2.90 -23.08
C LEU A 46 -3.22 3.01 -21.92
N LEU A 47 -2.94 3.87 -20.95
CA LEU A 47 -3.76 4.03 -19.76
C LEU A 47 -4.66 5.26 -19.87
N GLU A 48 -5.96 5.06 -19.73
CA GLU A 48 -6.98 6.11 -19.65
C GLU A 48 -7.70 6.00 -18.31
N ILE A 49 -7.61 7.03 -17.47
CA ILE A 49 -8.27 7.08 -16.16
C ILE A 49 -8.98 8.43 -16.01
N ASP A 50 -10.30 8.34 -15.82
CA ASP A 50 -11.18 9.49 -15.65
C ASP A 50 -11.18 10.05 -14.22
N ASP A 51 -12.01 11.07 -13.99
CA ASP A 51 -11.96 11.90 -12.79
C ASP A 51 -12.33 11.17 -11.50
N GLY A 52 -11.65 11.53 -10.41
CA GLY A 52 -11.97 11.05 -9.06
C GLY A 52 -11.68 9.55 -8.83
N SER A 53 -10.96 8.88 -9.73
CA SER A 53 -10.62 7.48 -9.53
C SER A 53 -9.44 7.29 -8.57
N TRP A 54 -9.50 6.24 -7.75
CA TRP A 54 -8.47 5.89 -6.77
C TRP A 54 -7.92 4.50 -7.08
N ILE A 55 -6.59 4.39 -7.18
CA ILE A 55 -5.87 3.16 -7.49
C ILE A 55 -4.91 2.88 -6.35
N ALA A 56 -5.13 1.76 -5.65
CA ALA A 56 -4.33 1.35 -4.52
C ALA A 56 -2.87 1.03 -4.84
N ASN A 57 -2.07 0.93 -3.78
CA ASN A 57 -0.75 0.32 -3.81
C ASN A 57 -0.78 -1.12 -4.31
N GLU A 58 0.35 -1.58 -4.85
CA GLU A 58 0.54 -2.94 -5.36
C GLU A 58 -0.50 -3.39 -6.40
N THR A 59 -1.26 -2.46 -6.99
CA THR A 59 -2.15 -2.75 -8.11
C THR A 59 -1.34 -2.88 -9.39
N TYR A 60 -1.59 -3.92 -10.19
CA TYR A 60 -0.93 -4.13 -11.47
C TYR A 60 -1.85 -3.68 -12.61
N LEU A 61 -1.37 -2.72 -13.40
CA LEU A 61 -2.03 -2.27 -14.63
C LEU A 61 -1.30 -2.89 -15.82
N ASN A 62 -1.74 -4.09 -16.21
CA ASN A 62 -1.08 -4.90 -17.21
C ASN A 62 -1.69 -4.68 -18.60
N CYS A 63 -1.10 -3.77 -19.38
CA CYS A 63 -1.54 -3.50 -20.75
C CYS A 63 -0.98 -4.51 -21.78
N LEU A 64 -0.20 -5.50 -21.33
CA LEU A 64 0.56 -6.42 -22.18
C LEU A 64 0.15 -7.87 -21.93
N TYR A 65 -0.26 -8.53 -23.00
CA TYR A 65 -0.58 -9.95 -23.02
C TYR A 65 0.39 -10.69 -23.93
N PHE A 66 0.92 -11.81 -23.45
CA PHE A 66 1.78 -12.68 -24.24
C PHE A 66 0.94 -13.82 -24.81
N ASN A 67 0.81 -13.85 -26.13
CA ASN A 67 0.06 -14.85 -26.84
C ASN A 67 0.87 -16.15 -27.00
N ASP A 68 0.19 -17.27 -27.18
CA ASP A 68 0.80 -18.59 -27.42
C ASP A 68 1.63 -18.65 -28.71
N ASP A 69 1.35 -17.76 -29.67
CA ASP A 69 2.11 -17.62 -30.92
C ASP A 69 3.42 -16.83 -30.76
N ASN A 70 3.86 -16.60 -29.53
CA ASN A 70 5.03 -15.80 -29.16
C ASN A 70 4.95 -14.32 -29.56
N THR A 71 3.76 -13.78 -29.77
CA THR A 71 3.54 -12.34 -30.00
C THR A 71 3.11 -11.63 -28.73
N PHE A 72 3.38 -10.33 -28.66
CA PHE A 72 2.84 -9.46 -27.61
C PHE A 72 1.65 -8.69 -28.15
N LYS A 73 0.51 -8.82 -27.48
CA LYS A 73 -0.65 -7.97 -27.69
C LYS A 73 -0.63 -6.86 -26.66
N LEU A 74 -0.74 -5.63 -27.15
CA LEU A 74 -0.91 -4.45 -26.32
C LEU A 74 -2.37 -4.01 -26.43
N SER A 75 -3.03 -3.77 -25.31
CA SER A 75 -4.40 -3.24 -25.30
C SER A 75 -4.57 -2.18 -24.23
N PRO A 76 -5.38 -1.14 -24.50
CA PRO A 76 -5.60 -0.07 -23.53
C PRO A 76 -6.34 -0.57 -22.30
N ILE A 77 -6.09 0.09 -21.18
CA ILE A 77 -6.88 -0.05 -19.95
C ILE A 77 -7.63 1.26 -19.76
N ARG A 78 -8.96 1.18 -19.68
CA ARG A 78 -9.85 2.31 -19.45
C ARG A 78 -10.53 2.17 -18.10
N VAL A 79 -10.40 3.20 -17.28
CA VAL A 79 -11.05 3.30 -15.98
C VAL A 79 -11.90 4.56 -15.94
N GLY A 80 -13.21 4.38 -15.84
CA GLY A 80 -14.18 5.45 -15.72
C GLY A 80 -14.05 6.26 -14.42
N SER A 81 -14.96 7.21 -14.25
CA SER A 81 -14.92 8.17 -13.14
C SER A 81 -15.35 7.56 -11.81
N ASN A 82 -14.81 8.06 -10.71
CA ASN A 82 -15.14 7.66 -9.34
C ASN A 82 -14.99 6.16 -9.06
N CYS A 83 -14.07 5.50 -9.77
CA CYS A 83 -13.71 4.11 -9.52
C CYS A 83 -12.73 4.01 -8.34
N SER A 84 -12.79 2.91 -7.60
CA SER A 84 -11.88 2.64 -6.48
C SER A 84 -11.34 1.23 -6.64
N ILE A 85 -10.04 1.11 -6.92
CA ILE A 85 -9.37 -0.17 -7.17
C ILE A 85 -8.53 -0.53 -5.95
N GLY A 86 -8.89 -1.64 -5.29
CA GLY A 86 -8.27 -2.12 -4.07
C GLY A 86 -6.85 -2.67 -4.24
N THR A 87 -6.11 -2.72 -3.14
CA THR A 87 -4.71 -3.14 -3.11
C THR A 87 -4.50 -4.55 -3.68
N ARG A 88 -3.37 -4.78 -4.36
CA ARG A 88 -3.03 -6.07 -4.99
C ARG A 88 -4.02 -6.56 -6.05
N SER A 89 -4.85 -5.67 -6.59
CA SER A 89 -5.70 -6.02 -7.72
C SER A 89 -4.90 -6.02 -9.03
N ILE A 90 -5.39 -6.76 -10.03
CA ILE A 90 -4.77 -6.83 -11.35
C ILE A 90 -5.82 -6.43 -12.38
N LEU A 91 -5.52 -5.41 -13.18
CA LEU A 91 -6.29 -5.05 -14.36
C LEU A 91 -5.53 -5.57 -15.57
N PHE A 92 -6.18 -6.45 -16.33
CA PHE A 92 -5.61 -7.05 -17.53
C PHE A 92 -5.80 -6.17 -18.77
N ASP A 93 -5.19 -6.59 -19.88
CA ASP A 93 -5.21 -5.87 -21.14
C ASP A 93 -6.65 -5.76 -21.69
N GLY A 94 -7.02 -4.60 -22.21
CA GLY A 94 -8.34 -4.40 -22.81
C GLY A 94 -9.48 -4.23 -21.81
N VAL A 95 -9.19 -4.09 -20.51
CA VAL A 95 -10.21 -3.75 -19.50
C VAL A 95 -10.86 -2.40 -19.83
N ASP A 96 -12.19 -2.39 -19.84
CA ASP A 96 -13.02 -1.19 -19.99
C ASP A 96 -14.02 -1.12 -18.83
N MET A 97 -13.65 -0.35 -17.82
CA MET A 97 -14.45 -0.10 -16.62
C MET A 97 -15.22 1.20 -16.77
N GLN A 98 -16.54 1.14 -16.62
CA GLN A 98 -17.40 2.32 -16.60
C GLN A 98 -17.28 3.09 -15.26
N ASN A 99 -18.22 4.00 -15.00
CA ASN A 99 -18.16 4.87 -13.83
C ASN A 99 -18.62 4.15 -12.55
N ASN A 100 -18.15 4.63 -11.41
CA ASN A 100 -18.61 4.21 -10.09
C ASN A 100 -18.42 2.70 -9.88
N ILE A 101 -17.22 2.17 -10.09
CA ILE A 101 -16.91 0.76 -9.84
C ILE A 101 -16.01 0.64 -8.61
N ILE A 102 -16.26 -0.35 -7.76
CA ILE A 102 -15.35 -0.70 -6.67
C ILE A 102 -14.77 -2.07 -6.97
N VAL A 103 -13.45 -2.17 -7.01
CA VAL A 103 -12.73 -3.44 -7.09
C VAL A 103 -12.17 -3.72 -5.71
N GLN A 104 -12.58 -4.83 -5.10
CA GLN A 104 -12.08 -5.24 -3.80
C GLN A 104 -10.60 -5.64 -3.90
N PRO A 105 -9.81 -5.52 -2.81
CA PRO A 105 -8.41 -5.94 -2.82
C PRO A 105 -8.23 -7.39 -3.25
N MET A 106 -7.08 -7.70 -3.86
CA MET A 106 -6.78 -9.02 -4.43
C MET A 106 -7.80 -9.54 -5.45
N SER A 107 -8.37 -8.65 -6.28
CA SER A 107 -9.28 -9.04 -7.37
C SER A 107 -8.61 -8.93 -8.74
N SER A 108 -9.06 -9.75 -9.69
CA SER A 108 -8.64 -9.73 -11.09
C SER A 108 -9.79 -9.17 -11.94
N VAL A 109 -9.48 -8.17 -12.77
CA VAL A 109 -10.46 -7.53 -13.65
C VAL A 109 -10.10 -7.82 -15.10
N THR A 110 -11.07 -8.35 -15.84
CA THR A 110 -10.93 -8.63 -17.28
C THR A 110 -12.16 -8.09 -18.03
N GLY A 111 -11.95 -7.69 -19.29
CA GLY A 111 -13.04 -7.29 -20.18
C GLY A 111 -13.81 -6.05 -19.71
N PHE A 112 -15.10 -6.03 -20.04
CA PHE A 112 -15.98 -4.90 -19.77
C PHE A 112 -16.64 -5.02 -18.39
N VAL A 113 -16.60 -3.93 -17.61
CA VAL A 113 -17.28 -3.84 -16.31
C VAL A 113 -18.30 -2.70 -16.35
N ALA A 114 -19.57 -3.03 -16.15
CA ALA A 114 -20.67 -2.08 -16.17
C ALA A 114 -20.60 -1.12 -14.97
N SER A 115 -21.23 0.04 -15.12
CA SER A 115 -21.31 1.05 -14.05
C SER A 115 -21.92 0.46 -12.79
N GLU A 116 -21.56 1.02 -11.63
CA GLU A 116 -22.15 0.63 -10.34
C GLU A 116 -21.97 -0.86 -10.01
N THR A 117 -20.81 -1.41 -10.37
CA THR A 117 -20.44 -2.80 -10.05
C THR A 117 -19.47 -2.84 -8.88
N ILE A 118 -19.53 -3.92 -8.10
CA ILE A 118 -18.51 -4.34 -7.15
C ILE A 118 -17.85 -5.59 -7.74
N VAL A 119 -16.55 -5.50 -8.02
CA VAL A 119 -15.75 -6.65 -8.43
C VAL A 119 -15.09 -7.24 -7.20
N ASP A 120 -15.30 -8.52 -6.97
CA ASP A 120 -14.72 -9.25 -5.84
C ASP A 120 -14.12 -10.57 -6.29
N SER A 121 -12.80 -10.71 -6.17
CA SER A 121 -12.02 -11.78 -6.79
C SER A 121 -12.19 -11.75 -8.32
N GLU A 122 -13.03 -12.62 -8.89
CA GLU A 122 -13.37 -12.63 -10.33
C GLU A 122 -14.87 -12.35 -10.55
N GLU A 123 -15.66 -12.23 -9.47
CA GLU A 123 -17.10 -12.08 -9.56
C GLU A 123 -17.50 -10.61 -9.73
N HIS A 124 -18.40 -10.35 -10.68
CA HIS A 124 -19.03 -9.04 -10.85
C HIS A 124 -20.39 -9.03 -10.17
N LYS A 125 -20.53 -8.25 -9.10
CA LYS A 125 -21.78 -8.08 -8.35
C LYS A 125 -22.34 -6.69 -8.63
N SER A 126 -23.58 -6.61 -9.10
CA SER A 126 -24.27 -5.32 -9.18
C SER A 126 -24.36 -4.70 -7.79
N ARG A 127 -24.15 -3.38 -7.68
CA ARG A 127 -24.34 -2.70 -6.39
C ARG A 127 -25.80 -2.83 -5.94
N PRO A 128 -26.04 -2.99 -4.62
CA PRO A 128 -27.40 -2.99 -4.09
C PRO A 128 -28.09 -1.64 -4.38
N SER A 129 -29.28 -1.67 -4.99
CA SER A 129 -30.08 -0.49 -5.35
C SER A 129 -30.55 0.34 -4.15
N ASP A 130 -30.59 -0.27 -2.97
CA ASP A 130 -31.25 0.30 -1.79
C ASP A 130 -30.32 1.24 -0.98
N ILE A 131 -29.05 1.36 -1.38
CA ILE A 131 -28.05 2.19 -0.70
C ILE A 131 -27.82 3.45 -1.52
N SER A 132 -28.46 4.56 -1.14
CA SER A 132 -28.15 5.89 -1.67
C SER A 132 -26.78 6.34 -1.14
N ILE A 133 -25.71 6.04 -1.88
CA ILE A 133 -24.35 6.42 -1.49
C ILE A 133 -24.08 7.83 -1.99
N VAL A 134 -23.95 8.78 -1.08
CA VAL A 134 -23.41 10.10 -1.40
C VAL A 134 -21.93 9.92 -1.69
N GLN A 135 -21.53 10.10 -2.95
CA GLN A 135 -20.12 10.07 -3.32
C GLN A 135 -19.39 11.21 -2.63
N SER A 136 -18.28 10.89 -1.98
CA SER A 136 -17.44 11.90 -1.35
C SER A 136 -16.72 12.72 -2.42
N ASN A 137 -16.40 13.97 -2.08
CA ASN A 137 -15.54 14.77 -2.94
C ASN A 137 -14.12 14.19 -2.92
N ARG A 138 -13.60 13.84 -4.10
CA ARG A 138 -12.26 13.26 -4.28
C ARG A 138 -11.23 14.24 -4.83
N SER A 139 -11.62 15.48 -5.12
CA SER A 139 -10.72 16.52 -5.62
C SER A 139 -9.88 17.14 -4.51
N LEU A 140 -8.54 17.12 -4.65
CA LEU A 140 -7.65 17.81 -3.72
C LEU A 140 -7.67 19.31 -3.97
N SER A 141 -8.02 20.08 -2.93
CA SER A 141 -7.88 21.55 -2.99
C SER A 141 -6.42 21.99 -3.14
N ILE A 142 -6.20 23.23 -3.59
CA ILE A 142 -4.86 23.81 -3.74
C ILE A 142 -4.06 23.75 -2.42
N CYS A 143 -4.71 23.97 -1.27
CA CYS A 143 -4.06 23.88 0.04
C CYS A 143 -3.53 22.47 0.34
N HIS A 144 -4.29 21.44 -0.02
CA HIS A 144 -3.86 20.04 0.10
C HIS A 144 -2.61 19.77 -0.75
N GLN A 145 -2.60 20.26 -2.00
CA GLN A 145 -1.47 20.09 -2.91
C GLN A 145 -0.21 20.82 -2.42
N ILE A 146 -0.36 22.05 -1.93
CA ILE A 146 0.74 22.82 -1.32
C ILE A 146 1.32 22.06 -0.11
N TYR A 147 0.46 21.51 0.74
CA TYR A 147 0.91 20.70 1.87
C TYR A 147 1.70 19.47 1.43
N GLN A 148 1.22 18.73 0.43
CA GLN A 148 1.96 17.58 -0.11
C GLN A 148 3.36 18.00 -0.59
N ILE A 149 3.48 19.12 -1.31
CA ILE A 149 4.76 19.64 -1.79
C ILE A 149 5.68 20.03 -0.62
N ILE A 150 5.17 20.77 0.37
CA ILE A 150 5.96 21.18 1.54
C ILE A 150 6.48 19.95 2.30
N VAL A 151 5.65 18.93 2.48
CA VAL A 151 6.03 17.68 3.16
C VAL A 151 7.10 16.95 2.36
N ILE A 152 6.94 16.80 1.03
CA ILE A 152 7.94 16.16 0.18
C ILE A 152 9.29 16.89 0.26
N ILE A 153 9.28 18.22 0.14
CA ILE A 153 10.50 19.03 0.29
C ILE A 153 11.12 18.85 1.67
N SER A 154 10.32 18.82 2.73
CA SER A 154 10.79 18.61 4.10
C SER A 154 11.48 17.25 4.25
N ILE A 155 10.91 16.18 3.68
CA ILE A 155 11.53 14.85 3.67
C ILE A 155 12.85 14.86 2.88
N ILE A 156 12.90 15.53 1.73
CA ILE A 156 14.14 15.68 0.95
C ILE A 156 15.21 16.42 1.78
N CYS A 157 14.84 17.51 2.45
CA CYS A 157 15.76 18.26 3.31
C CYS A 157 16.31 17.38 4.45
N ILE A 158 15.48 16.56 5.09
CA ILE A 158 15.91 15.59 6.10
C ILE A 158 16.97 14.64 5.52
N HIS A 159 16.75 14.10 4.32
CA HIS A 159 17.71 13.23 3.65
C HIS A 159 19.01 13.95 3.31
N CYS A 160 18.95 15.18 2.80
CA CYS A 160 20.15 15.99 2.51
C CYS A 160 20.97 16.30 3.77
N ILE A 161 20.31 16.63 4.88
CA ILE A 161 20.97 16.85 6.17
C ILE A 161 21.64 15.57 6.65
N LEU A 162 20.94 14.44 6.56
CA LEU A 162 21.47 13.14 6.96
C LEU A 162 22.69 12.73 6.12
N LEU A 163 22.63 12.92 4.80
CA LEU A 163 23.76 12.68 3.90
C LEU A 163 24.95 13.59 4.23
N THR A 164 24.71 14.86 4.54
CA THR A 164 25.77 15.81 4.94
C THR A 164 26.42 15.40 6.26
N LEU A 165 25.63 14.96 7.24
CA LEU A 165 26.13 14.46 8.52
C LEU A 165 27.03 13.24 8.33
N VAL A 166 26.55 12.27 7.54
CA VAL A 166 27.28 11.03 7.23
C VAL A 166 28.60 11.34 6.51
N TYR A 167 28.56 12.21 5.50
CA TYR A 167 29.75 12.65 4.76
C TYR A 167 30.79 13.34 5.65
N LYS A 168 30.36 14.19 6.58
CA LYS A 168 31.25 14.86 7.54
C LYS A 168 31.94 13.87 8.49
N VAL A 169 31.22 12.85 8.96
CA VAL A 169 31.79 11.82 9.85
C VAL A 169 32.85 11.01 9.11
N ASP A 170 32.61 10.69 7.83
CA ASP A 170 33.54 9.94 6.99
C ASP A 170 34.81 10.74 6.63
N SER A 171 34.65 12.01 6.28
CA SER A 171 35.75 12.90 5.85
C SER A 171 36.86 13.09 6.90
N VAL A 172 36.58 12.79 8.17
CA VAL A 172 37.56 12.88 9.27
C VAL A 172 38.50 11.66 9.30
N ARG A 173 38.20 10.60 8.56
CA ARG A 173 38.92 9.32 8.66
C ARG A 173 39.58 8.94 7.34
N GLN A 174 40.86 8.56 7.38
CA GLN A 174 41.58 7.97 6.24
C GLN A 174 41.20 6.50 6.03
N ILE A 175 39.90 6.23 5.82
CA ILE A 175 39.37 4.87 5.64
C ILE A 175 39.35 4.50 4.15
N PRO A 176 39.66 3.25 3.78
CA PRO A 176 39.48 2.77 2.41
C PRO A 176 38.02 2.92 1.93
N LEU A 177 37.84 3.36 0.68
CA LEU A 177 36.53 3.68 0.09
C LEU A 177 35.42 2.62 0.34
N PRO A 178 35.65 1.30 0.18
CA PRO A 178 34.59 0.31 0.41
C PRO A 178 34.06 0.29 1.85
N ILE A 179 34.95 0.48 2.83
CA ILE A 179 34.61 0.49 4.25
C ILE A 179 33.87 1.79 4.60
N SER A 180 34.31 2.92 4.04
CA SER A 180 33.64 4.21 4.15
C SER A 180 32.19 4.13 3.66
N ILE A 181 31.95 3.56 2.47
CA ILE A 181 30.60 3.41 1.91
C ILE A 181 29.71 2.54 2.81
N ALA A 182 30.20 1.38 3.25
CA ALA A 182 29.45 0.48 4.12
C ALA A 182 29.11 1.14 5.47
N PHE A 183 30.07 1.86 6.06
CA PHE A 183 29.88 2.61 7.30
C PHE A 183 28.85 3.73 7.11
N CYS A 184 28.97 4.51 6.03
CA CYS A 184 28.05 5.59 5.70
C CYS A 184 26.60 5.07 5.53
N TRP A 185 26.43 3.99 4.79
CA TRP A 185 25.13 3.36 4.58
C TRP A 185 24.52 2.84 5.89
N THR A 186 25.33 2.21 6.74
CA THR A 186 24.89 1.70 8.04
C THR A 186 24.46 2.85 8.97
N LEU A 187 25.28 3.90 9.05
CA LEU A 187 24.98 5.08 9.86
C LEU A 187 23.71 5.79 9.38
N TRP A 188 23.58 6.00 8.06
CA TRP A 188 22.38 6.55 7.44
C TRP A 188 21.14 5.70 7.80
N SER A 189 21.25 4.38 7.72
CA SER A 189 20.14 3.46 7.99
C SER A 189 19.70 3.48 9.46
N ILE A 190 20.64 3.51 10.41
CA ILE A 190 20.31 3.58 11.85
C ILE A 190 19.58 4.88 12.17
N ILE A 191 20.12 6.02 11.73
CA ILE A 191 19.51 7.32 11.99
C ILE A 191 18.17 7.44 11.24
N GLY A 192 18.09 6.94 10.01
CA GLY A 192 16.87 6.90 9.20
C GLY A 192 15.74 6.11 9.87
N CYS A 193 16.05 4.93 10.41
CA CYS A 193 15.07 4.17 11.21
C CYS A 193 14.55 5.00 12.38
N PHE A 194 15.45 5.61 13.17
CA PHE A 194 15.07 6.42 14.31
C PHE A 194 14.21 7.64 13.94
N ILE A 195 14.60 8.39 12.90
CA ILE A 195 13.83 9.53 12.39
C ILE A 195 12.44 9.07 11.92
N SER A 196 12.36 7.99 11.14
CA SER A 196 11.08 7.47 10.66
C SER A 196 10.14 7.12 11.81
N LEU A 197 10.65 6.50 12.88
CA LEU A 197 9.87 6.18 14.08
C LEU A 197 9.38 7.42 14.82
N LEU A 198 10.23 8.45 14.96
CA LEU A 198 9.83 9.73 15.55
C LEU A 198 8.73 10.41 14.73
N LEU A 199 8.86 10.45 13.41
CA LEU A 199 7.86 11.04 12.53
C LEU A 199 6.54 10.29 12.61
N LEU A 200 6.57 8.95 12.59
CA LEU A 200 5.35 8.12 12.73
C LEU A 200 4.68 8.34 14.09
N LYS A 201 5.45 8.43 15.18
CA LYS A 201 4.91 8.59 16.54
C LYS A 201 4.34 9.99 16.78
N PHE A 202 5.09 11.03 16.42
CA PHE A 202 4.82 12.40 16.87
C PHE A 202 4.21 13.30 15.79
N VAL A 203 4.43 13.02 14.50
CA VAL A 203 3.88 13.83 13.40
C VAL A 203 2.62 13.21 12.81
N VAL A 204 2.67 11.90 12.50
CA VAL A 204 1.50 11.15 12.01
C VAL A 204 0.53 10.88 13.16
N GLY A 205 1.02 10.28 14.25
CA GLY A 205 0.24 9.98 15.45
C GLY A 205 -0.78 8.84 15.27
N PRO A 206 -1.60 8.58 16.31
CA PRO A 206 -2.54 7.46 16.32
C PRO A 206 -3.78 7.72 15.46
N CYS A 207 -4.50 6.65 15.14
CA CYS A 207 -5.83 6.67 14.51
C CYS A 207 -6.88 6.02 15.44
N THR A 208 -8.14 6.38 15.32
CA THR A 208 -9.24 5.75 16.07
C THR A 208 -9.84 4.61 15.24
N ALA A 209 -10.14 3.47 15.87
CA ALA A 209 -10.80 2.37 15.19
C ALA A 209 -12.20 2.77 14.70
N GLY A 210 -12.55 2.42 13.46
CA GLY A 210 -13.85 2.70 12.85
C GLY A 210 -13.96 4.08 12.20
N GLU A 211 -12.96 4.95 12.32
CA GLU A 211 -12.96 6.25 11.63
C GLU A 211 -12.91 6.08 10.11
N ILE A 212 -13.62 6.98 9.42
CA ILE A 212 -13.66 7.09 7.96
C ILE A 212 -13.01 8.41 7.57
N TYR A 213 -11.99 8.33 6.73
CA TYR A 213 -11.29 9.48 6.18
C TYR A 213 -11.64 9.66 4.71
N PRO A 214 -12.30 10.77 4.33
CA PRO A 214 -12.46 11.12 2.94
C PRO A 214 -11.11 11.36 2.27
N ILE A 215 -10.97 10.98 1.00
CA ILE A 215 -9.71 11.10 0.25
C ILE A 215 -9.21 12.55 0.24
N ALA A 216 -10.10 13.51 0.02
CA ALA A 216 -9.78 14.94 0.02
C ALA A 216 -9.87 15.58 1.42
N SER A 217 -9.35 14.91 2.45
CA SER A 217 -9.33 15.43 3.83
C SER A 217 -7.93 15.57 4.39
N TRP A 218 -7.76 16.54 5.31
CA TRP A 218 -6.49 16.74 6.01
C TRP A 218 -6.09 15.54 6.85
N LEU A 219 -7.07 14.87 7.47
CA LEU A 219 -6.85 13.67 8.25
C LEU A 219 -6.34 12.53 7.38
N TYR A 220 -6.93 12.31 6.20
CA TYR A 220 -6.41 11.33 5.24
C TYR A 220 -4.95 11.62 4.88
N LEU A 221 -4.64 12.87 4.52
CA LEU A 221 -3.28 13.26 4.14
C LEU A 221 -2.28 13.06 5.27
N GLN A 222 -2.62 13.44 6.49
CA GLN A 222 -1.73 13.32 7.64
C GLN A 222 -1.57 11.87 8.11
N LYS A 223 -2.67 11.10 8.16
CA LYS A 223 -2.69 9.78 8.79
C LYS A 223 -2.29 8.64 7.86
N ILE A 224 -2.67 8.74 6.58
CA ILE A 224 -2.52 7.67 5.59
C ILE A 224 -1.44 8.03 4.57
N TRP A 225 -1.59 9.15 3.85
CA TRP A 225 -0.64 9.53 2.79
C TRP A 225 0.77 9.84 3.34
N LEU A 226 0.86 10.70 4.37
CA LEU A 226 2.14 11.04 5.00
C LEU A 226 2.81 9.82 5.64
N ARG A 227 2.05 8.91 6.23
CA ARG A 227 2.57 7.64 6.74
C ARG A 227 3.22 6.83 5.63
N GLN A 228 2.50 6.63 4.52
CA GLN A 228 3.02 5.91 3.36
C GLN A 228 4.29 6.56 2.80
N LEU A 229 4.33 7.89 2.74
CA LEU A 229 5.50 8.66 2.30
C LEU A 229 6.70 8.44 3.25
N ILE A 230 6.51 8.52 4.57
CA ILE A 230 7.59 8.30 5.54
C ILE A 230 8.13 6.87 5.40
N VAL A 231 7.25 5.87 5.36
CA VAL A 231 7.66 4.47 5.26
C VAL A 231 8.38 4.20 3.94
N SER A 232 7.89 4.73 2.82
CA SER A 232 8.54 4.55 1.51
C SER A 232 9.88 5.29 1.42
N SER A 233 9.98 6.51 1.95
CA SER A 233 11.23 7.28 1.98
C SER A 233 12.34 6.61 2.79
N PHE A 234 12.00 5.96 3.90
CA PHE A 234 12.97 5.26 4.74
C PHE A 234 13.01 3.75 4.51
N HIS A 235 12.41 3.23 3.43
CA HIS A 235 12.34 1.78 3.16
C HIS A 235 13.73 1.11 3.21
N HIS A 236 14.74 1.70 2.57
CA HIS A 236 16.10 1.15 2.59
C HIS A 236 16.77 1.19 3.97
N ALA A 237 16.39 2.12 4.84
CA ALA A 237 16.89 2.14 6.21
C ALA A 237 16.38 0.91 6.98
N TRP A 238 15.13 0.53 6.73
CA TRP A 238 14.49 -0.66 7.31
C TRP A 238 14.99 -1.99 6.76
N LEU A 239 15.78 -2.00 5.69
CA LEU A 239 16.50 -3.20 5.25
C LEU A 239 17.60 -3.61 6.24
N LEU A 240 18.21 -2.65 6.95
CA LEU A 240 19.26 -2.94 7.92
C LEU A 240 18.82 -3.91 9.04
N PRO A 241 17.69 -3.69 9.74
CA PRO A 241 17.22 -4.62 10.76
C PRO A 241 16.52 -5.87 10.19
N THR A 242 16.53 -6.11 8.88
CA THR A 242 15.96 -7.33 8.29
C THR A 242 16.71 -8.56 8.82
N GLY A 243 15.98 -9.55 9.32
CA GLY A 243 16.54 -10.74 9.98
C GLY A 243 16.73 -10.61 11.49
N TYR A 244 16.50 -9.43 12.07
CA TYR A 244 16.46 -9.20 13.52
C TYR A 244 15.00 -9.07 14.00
N ASP A 245 14.19 -10.08 13.71
CA ASP A 245 12.74 -10.13 13.96
C ASP A 245 12.36 -9.93 15.43
N TYR A 246 13.22 -10.32 16.37
CA TYR A 246 13.05 -10.09 17.80
C TYR A 246 12.96 -8.61 18.21
N LEU A 247 13.47 -7.67 17.39
CA LEU A 247 13.39 -6.23 17.69
C LEU A 247 12.01 -5.64 17.35
N TYR A 248 11.30 -6.22 16.38
CA TYR A 248 10.10 -5.61 15.82
C TYR A 248 8.95 -5.48 16.83
N PRO A 249 8.67 -6.48 17.70
CA PRO A 249 7.65 -6.33 18.74
C PRO A 249 7.87 -5.12 19.65
N TYR A 250 9.13 -4.82 20.02
CA TYR A 250 9.44 -3.68 20.88
C TYR A 250 9.17 -2.34 20.17
N VAL A 251 9.60 -2.22 18.91
CA VAL A 251 9.36 -1.03 18.08
C VAL A 251 7.87 -0.78 17.88
N LEU A 252 7.12 -1.82 17.51
CA LEU A 252 5.69 -1.71 17.26
C LEU A 252 4.91 -1.42 18.56
N ARG A 253 5.28 -2.01 19.70
CA ARG A 253 4.71 -1.66 21.02
C ARG A 253 4.93 -0.19 21.36
N TRP A 254 6.13 0.35 21.11
CA TRP A 254 6.41 1.77 21.33
C TRP A 254 5.55 2.68 20.43
N LEU A 255 5.25 2.25 19.20
CA LEU A 255 4.30 2.91 18.30
C LEU A 255 2.82 2.68 18.67
N GLY A 256 2.52 1.92 19.72
CA GLY A 256 1.19 1.75 20.29
C GLY A 256 0.49 0.44 19.94
N ALA A 257 1.14 -0.49 19.22
CA ALA A 257 0.58 -1.82 18.95
C ALA A 257 0.52 -2.65 20.24
N HIS A 258 -0.48 -3.52 20.36
CA HIS A 258 -0.51 -4.56 21.38
C HIS A 258 0.11 -5.82 20.81
N ILE A 259 1.36 -6.13 21.18
CA ILE A 259 2.06 -7.35 20.73
C ILE A 259 2.52 -8.14 21.95
N GLU A 260 2.09 -9.39 22.03
CA GLU A 260 2.46 -10.30 23.11
C GLU A 260 3.83 -10.96 22.88
N GLU A 261 4.12 -12.06 23.59
CA GLU A 261 5.40 -12.76 23.55
C GLU A 261 5.48 -13.74 22.37
N ASN A 262 6.70 -14.16 22.02
CA ASN A 262 6.95 -15.17 20.97
C ASN A 262 6.37 -14.85 19.58
N VAL A 263 6.19 -13.57 19.26
CA VAL A 263 5.75 -13.10 17.94
C VAL A 263 6.95 -12.95 17.01
N LYS A 264 6.88 -13.57 15.82
CA LYS A 264 7.93 -13.51 14.79
C LYS A 264 7.39 -12.86 13.53
N LEU A 265 8.01 -11.78 13.09
CA LEU A 265 7.57 -11.03 11.91
C LEU A 265 8.73 -10.92 10.92
N ALA A 266 8.55 -11.36 9.68
CA ALA A 266 9.62 -11.38 8.68
C ALA A 266 10.05 -9.98 8.21
N GLN A 267 9.09 -9.04 8.12
CA GLN A 267 9.29 -7.69 7.59
C GLN A 267 8.49 -6.69 8.43
N ILE A 268 9.11 -5.60 8.87
CA ILE A 268 8.45 -4.60 9.73
C ILE A 268 7.75 -3.49 8.95
N ASP A 269 8.22 -3.15 7.76
CA ASP A 269 7.72 -2.05 6.92
C ASP A 269 6.23 -2.20 6.56
N THR A 270 5.77 -3.43 6.32
CA THR A 270 4.35 -3.74 6.13
C THR A 270 3.49 -3.34 7.34
N PHE A 271 4.01 -3.53 8.56
CA PHE A 271 3.33 -3.15 9.81
C PHE A 271 3.41 -1.64 10.06
N LEU A 272 4.51 -0.98 9.66
CA LEU A 272 4.64 0.48 9.79
C LEU A 272 3.71 1.25 8.84
N SER A 273 3.38 0.63 7.70
CA SER A 273 2.48 1.19 6.68
C SER A 273 1.03 1.27 7.17
N CYS A 274 0.63 0.47 8.16
CA CYS A 274 -0.68 0.57 8.79
C CYS A 274 -0.64 1.40 10.09
N PRO A 275 -1.78 1.92 10.58
CA PRO A 275 -1.87 2.53 11.90
C PRO A 275 -1.55 1.51 13.01
N THR A 276 -0.29 1.46 13.43
CA THR A 276 0.23 0.47 14.39
C THR A 276 -0.56 0.38 15.69
N ASN A 277 -1.16 1.48 16.16
CA ASN A 277 -1.98 1.50 17.38
C ASN A 277 -3.30 0.71 17.26
N LEU A 278 -3.66 0.28 16.04
CA LEU A 278 -4.82 -0.55 15.74
C LEU A 278 -4.44 -2.03 15.53
N LEU A 279 -3.19 -2.41 15.80
CA LEU A 279 -2.74 -3.79 15.72
C LEU A 279 -2.78 -4.45 17.09
N LYS A 280 -3.45 -5.60 17.17
CA LYS A 280 -3.36 -6.54 18.29
C LYS A 280 -2.87 -7.89 17.77
N ILE A 281 -1.71 -8.33 18.23
CA ILE A 281 -1.08 -9.59 17.86
C ILE A 281 -0.81 -10.37 19.14
N GLU A 282 -1.45 -11.52 19.27
CA GLU A 282 -1.33 -12.39 20.43
C GLU A 282 -0.08 -13.30 20.36
N THR A 283 0.12 -14.07 21.42
CA THR A 283 1.32 -14.89 21.63
C THR A 283 1.52 -15.93 20.53
N GLY A 284 2.77 -16.13 20.11
CA GLY A 284 3.13 -17.23 19.20
C GLY A 284 2.74 -17.03 17.74
N VAL A 285 2.34 -15.81 17.33
CA VAL A 285 2.04 -15.49 15.93
C VAL A 285 3.31 -15.44 15.09
N THR A 286 3.28 -16.07 13.92
CA THR A 286 4.37 -16.00 12.93
C THR A 286 3.87 -15.41 11.62
N ALA A 287 4.48 -14.32 11.17
CA ALA A 287 4.21 -13.68 9.89
C ALA A 287 5.39 -13.88 8.93
N PHE A 288 5.13 -14.53 7.81
CA PHE A 288 6.12 -14.79 6.76
C PHE A 288 6.30 -13.56 5.84
N GLY A 289 7.11 -13.69 4.79
CA GLY A 289 7.47 -12.58 3.90
C GLY A 289 6.31 -12.11 3.01
N GLY A 290 6.23 -10.80 2.77
CA GLY A 290 5.21 -10.23 1.88
C GLY A 290 3.78 -10.27 2.41
N VAL A 291 3.57 -10.59 3.69
CA VAL A 291 2.29 -10.35 4.37
C VAL A 291 1.98 -8.87 4.26
N LEU A 292 0.81 -8.53 3.75
CA LEU A 292 0.36 -7.15 3.62
C LEU A 292 -0.74 -6.86 4.62
N ILE A 293 -0.47 -5.91 5.50
CA ILE A 293 -1.52 -5.30 6.30
C ILE A 293 -2.04 -4.10 5.53
N VAL A 294 -3.26 -4.22 5.02
CA VAL A 294 -3.89 -3.14 4.26
C VAL A 294 -4.24 -2.02 5.24
N PRO A 295 -3.77 -0.77 5.03
CA PRO A 295 -3.92 0.30 6.01
C PRO A 295 -5.38 0.75 6.16
N THR A 296 -6.17 0.66 5.09
CA THR A 296 -7.54 1.17 5.02
C THR A 296 -8.43 0.27 4.16
N GLU A 297 -9.66 0.07 4.58
CA GLU A 297 -10.72 -0.58 3.82
C GLU A 297 -11.44 0.47 2.96
N LEU A 298 -11.66 0.18 1.67
CA LEU A 298 -12.46 1.05 0.80
C LEU A 298 -13.94 0.86 1.13
N THR A 299 -14.59 1.96 1.51
CA THR A 299 -16.05 2.00 1.70
C THR A 299 -16.78 2.06 0.36
N LEU A 300 -18.10 1.84 0.37
CA LEU A 300 -18.93 1.95 -0.83
C LEU A 300 -18.98 3.38 -1.42
N SER A 301 -18.75 4.42 -0.61
CA SER A 301 -18.55 5.81 -1.08
C SER A 301 -17.17 6.03 -1.70
N GLY A 302 -16.25 5.08 -1.48
CA GLY A 302 -14.83 5.16 -1.83
C GLY A 302 -14.00 6.02 -0.89
N ASP A 303 -14.49 6.22 0.34
CA ASP A 303 -13.68 6.75 1.44
C ASP A 303 -12.89 5.63 2.13
N HIS A 304 -11.88 6.04 2.89
CA HIS A 304 -10.96 5.13 3.55
C HIS A 304 -11.37 4.90 5.00
N ARG A 305 -11.75 3.67 5.34
CA ARG A 305 -12.03 3.28 6.72
C ARG A 305 -10.80 2.63 7.36
N VAL A 306 -10.43 3.10 8.55
CA VAL A 306 -9.44 2.42 9.40
C VAL A 306 -10.17 1.64 10.48
N ASP A 307 -9.62 0.49 10.86
CA ASP A 307 -10.25 -0.36 11.88
C ASP A 307 -9.20 -1.28 12.52
N GLN A 308 -9.53 -1.86 13.66
CA GLN A 308 -8.62 -2.71 14.41
C GLN A 308 -8.38 -4.05 13.70
N ILE A 309 -7.15 -4.56 13.74
CA ILE A 309 -6.79 -5.89 13.26
C ILE A 309 -6.34 -6.71 14.47
N MET A 310 -6.99 -7.86 14.67
CA MET A 310 -6.69 -8.78 15.76
C MET A 310 -6.21 -10.11 15.19
N VAL A 311 -5.01 -10.52 15.59
CA VAL A 311 -4.42 -11.81 15.24
C VAL A 311 -4.33 -12.68 16.49
N GLY A 312 -5.15 -13.73 16.53
CA GLY A 312 -5.21 -14.67 17.65
C GLY A 312 -3.94 -15.51 17.82
N SER A 313 -3.79 -16.07 19.01
CA SER A 313 -2.61 -16.80 19.45
C SER A 313 -2.22 -17.96 18.52
N HIS A 314 -0.93 -18.24 18.36
CA HIS A 314 -0.41 -19.36 17.56
C HIS A 314 -0.88 -19.36 16.09
N THR A 315 -1.12 -18.18 15.53
CA THR A 315 -1.54 -18.02 14.13
C THR A 315 -0.34 -17.88 13.19
N ASN A 316 -0.39 -18.57 12.05
CA ASN A 316 0.61 -18.47 10.99
C ASN A 316 0.05 -17.68 9.79
N LEU A 317 0.72 -16.59 9.42
CA LEU A 317 0.37 -15.74 8.28
C LEU A 317 1.33 -16.02 7.12
N ALA A 318 0.93 -16.85 6.15
CA ALA A 318 1.82 -17.25 5.06
C ALA A 318 2.07 -16.13 4.04
N ASN A 319 2.98 -16.41 3.09
CA ASN A 319 3.54 -15.40 2.21
C ASN A 319 2.47 -14.75 1.31
N GLY A 320 2.53 -13.43 1.18
CA GLY A 320 1.67 -12.71 0.26
C GLY A 320 0.19 -12.66 0.64
N CYS A 321 -0.20 -13.12 1.85
CA CYS A 321 -1.57 -12.90 2.32
C CYS A 321 -1.84 -11.40 2.57
N SER A 322 -3.12 -11.01 2.51
CA SER A 322 -3.56 -9.64 2.78
C SER A 322 -4.61 -9.61 3.88
N ILE A 323 -4.33 -8.85 4.93
CA ILE A 323 -5.20 -8.70 6.09
C ILE A 323 -5.84 -7.32 6.03
N MET A 324 -7.16 -7.30 5.89
CA MET A 324 -7.94 -6.07 5.81
C MET A 324 -8.22 -5.49 7.21
N PRO A 325 -8.44 -4.17 7.33
CA PRO A 325 -8.93 -3.57 8.56
C PRO A 325 -10.23 -4.22 9.05
N GLY A 326 -10.36 -4.37 10.37
CA GLY A 326 -11.55 -4.96 11.01
C GLY A 326 -11.51 -6.48 11.05
N SER A 327 -10.46 -7.12 10.53
CA SER A 327 -10.29 -8.56 10.57
C SER A 327 -9.97 -9.06 11.98
N CYS A 328 -10.66 -10.12 12.40
CA CYS A 328 -10.40 -10.83 13.65
C CYS A 328 -10.10 -12.30 13.36
N LEU A 329 -8.84 -12.69 13.56
CA LEU A 329 -8.37 -14.06 13.40
C LEU A 329 -8.41 -14.79 14.74
N ALA A 330 -9.07 -15.94 14.77
CA ALA A 330 -9.10 -16.85 15.91
C ALA A 330 -7.71 -17.45 16.16
N SER A 331 -7.48 -17.92 17.37
CA SER A 331 -6.26 -18.65 17.72
C SER A 331 -6.11 -19.95 16.92
N GLU A 332 -4.88 -20.42 16.77
CA GLU A 332 -4.51 -21.65 16.05
C GLU A 332 -4.98 -21.64 14.58
N THR A 333 -4.89 -20.48 13.94
CA THR A 333 -5.27 -20.31 12.54
C THR A 333 -4.03 -20.39 11.65
N MET A 334 -4.13 -21.05 10.49
CA MET A 334 -3.12 -20.97 9.44
C MET A 334 -3.71 -20.32 8.19
N ILE A 335 -3.14 -19.21 7.77
CA ILE A 335 -3.53 -18.51 6.55
C ILE A 335 -2.57 -18.91 5.44
N GLY A 336 -3.11 -19.42 4.34
CA GLY A 336 -2.38 -19.85 3.17
C GLY A 336 -1.79 -18.68 2.37
N ASN A 337 -0.89 -19.02 1.45
CA ASN A 337 -0.27 -18.02 0.59
C ASN A 337 -1.32 -17.28 -0.23
N LEU A 338 -1.08 -15.99 -0.51
CA LEU A 338 -1.93 -15.16 -1.38
C LEU A 338 -3.43 -15.21 -1.01
N THR A 339 -3.74 -15.32 0.28
CA THR A 339 -5.12 -15.37 0.78
C THR A 339 -5.53 -14.02 1.34
N ARG A 340 -6.73 -13.55 0.99
CA ARG A 340 -7.31 -12.32 1.54
C ARG A 340 -8.17 -12.64 2.76
N ILE A 341 -7.98 -11.88 3.83
CA ILE A 341 -8.80 -11.93 5.04
C ILE A 341 -9.52 -10.61 5.19
N SER A 342 -10.85 -10.66 5.29
CA SER A 342 -11.74 -9.52 5.48
C SER A 342 -12.50 -9.61 6.80
N ARG A 343 -13.20 -8.53 7.16
CA ARG A 343 -14.13 -8.48 8.29
C ARG A 343 -15.19 -9.59 8.24
N GLU A 344 -15.65 -9.94 7.05
CA GLU A 344 -16.67 -10.97 6.82
C GLU A 344 -16.12 -12.39 6.93
N THR A 345 -14.79 -12.53 6.90
CA THR A 345 -14.13 -13.83 7.02
C THR A 345 -14.32 -14.33 8.45
N LYS A 346 -15.29 -15.23 8.64
CA LYS A 346 -15.52 -15.92 9.91
C LYS A 346 -14.34 -16.85 10.18
N SER A 347 -13.33 -16.35 10.88
CA SER A 347 -12.23 -17.21 11.32
C SER A 347 -12.72 -18.17 12.40
N LYS A 348 -12.44 -19.45 12.21
CA LYS A 348 -12.49 -20.52 13.20
C LYS A 348 -11.09 -21.14 13.22
N SER A 349 -10.67 -21.78 14.31
CA SER A 349 -9.40 -22.49 14.34
C SER A 349 -9.28 -23.44 13.14
N GLY A 350 -8.16 -23.42 12.42
CA GLY A 350 -7.97 -24.20 11.19
C GLY A 350 -7.23 -23.47 10.08
N VAL A 351 -7.28 -24.05 8.87
CA VAL A 351 -6.54 -23.58 7.69
C VAL A 351 -7.46 -22.80 6.75
N PHE A 352 -7.06 -21.57 6.41
CA PHE A 352 -7.71 -20.73 5.40
C PHE A 352 -6.82 -20.63 4.18
N THR A 353 -7.25 -21.20 3.07
CA THR A 353 -6.60 -21.03 1.76
C THR A 353 -7.56 -20.31 0.82
N ASN A 354 -7.02 -19.47 -0.06
CA ASN A 354 -7.82 -18.79 -1.07
C ASN A 354 -8.59 -19.82 -1.91
N MET A 355 -9.93 -19.78 -1.87
CA MET A 355 -10.80 -20.74 -2.57
C MET A 355 -11.01 -20.38 -4.05
N SER A 356 -10.16 -19.53 -4.65
CA SER A 356 -10.32 -19.02 -6.02
C SER A 356 -9.14 -19.28 -6.96
N ALA A 357 -8.30 -20.28 -6.68
CA ALA A 357 -7.27 -20.72 -7.63
C ALA A 357 -7.17 -22.25 -7.71
N VAL A 358 -8.33 -22.91 -7.82
CA VAL A 358 -8.40 -24.31 -8.26
C VAL A 358 -8.93 -24.31 -9.70
N CYS A 359 -8.00 -24.52 -10.63
CA CYS A 359 -8.20 -24.98 -12.00
C CYS A 359 -9.08 -24.14 -12.95
N SER A 360 -8.43 -23.37 -13.84
CA SER A 360 -8.72 -23.52 -15.27
C SER A 360 -7.50 -24.16 -15.94
N LYS A 361 -7.71 -25.36 -16.48
CA LYS A 361 -6.78 -26.03 -17.40
C LYS A 361 -6.64 -25.25 -18.70
#